data_AF-A0A536DRB4-F1
#
_entry.id   AF-A0A536DRB4-F1
#
_cell.length_a   1.000
_cell.length_b   1.000
_cell.length_c   1.000
_cell.angle_alpha   90.00
_cell.angle_beta   90.00
_cell.angle_gamma   90.00
#
_symmetry.space_group_name_H-M   'P 1'
#
loop_
_entity.id
_entity.type
_entity.pdbx_description
1 polymer ?
#
loop_
_entity_poly.entity_id
_entity_poly.type
_entity_poly.pdbx_seq_one_letter_code
_entity_poly.pdbx_strand_id
1 'polypeptide(L)' 'MPVRGIRGATTATANTADAITEATDELLRDLVKANALDEAEICFAFFTT' A
#
# COMPACT_ATOMS: atom_id res chain seq x y z
N MET A 1 1.64 22.33 -5.08
CA MET A 1 0.59 21.64 -4.31
C MET A 1 1.26 20.94 -3.13
N PRO A 2 0.75 21.02 -1.90
CA PRO A 2 1.34 20.31 -0.76
C PRO A 2 1.18 18.78 -0.95
N VAL A 3 2.21 18.01 -0.61
CA VAL A 3 2.17 16.54 -0.62
C VAL A 3 1.82 16.03 0.77
N ARG A 4 1.05 14.93 0.85
CA ARG A 4 0.67 14.27 2.11
C ARG A 4 1.13 12.82 2.12
N GLY A 5 1.68 12.38 3.25
CA GLY A 5 2.02 10.97 3.46
C GLY A 5 0.79 10.17 3.93
N ILE A 6 0.65 8.95 3.42
CA ILE A 6 -0.37 7.98 3.84
C ILE A 6 0.35 6.78 4.46
N ARG A 7 -0.18 6.26 5.56
CA ARG A 7 0.38 5.10 6.26
C ARG A 7 -0.58 3.92 6.15
N GLY A 8 -0.01 2.74 5.93
CA GLY A 8 -0.69 1.46 6.00
C GLY A 8 0.22 0.41 6.66
N ALA A 9 -0.39 -0.64 7.20
CA ALA A 9 0.28 -1.80 7.75
C ALA A 9 -0.62 -3.02 7.56
N THR A 10 0.00 -4.17 7.28
CA THR A 10 -0.66 -5.48 7.12
C THR A 10 0.28 -6.58 7.64
N THR A 11 -0.22 -7.81 7.74
CA THR A 11 0.56 -8.99 8.10
C THR A 11 0.31 -10.10 7.09
N ALA A 12 1.38 -10.71 6.57
CA ALA A 12 1.27 -11.88 5.70
C ALA A 12 0.98 -13.16 6.51
N THR A 13 0.26 -14.11 5.91
CA THR A 13 -0.07 -15.41 6.54
C THR A 13 1.13 -16.36 6.62
N ALA A 14 2.14 -16.16 5.76
CA ALA A 14 3.39 -16.92 5.73
C ALA A 14 4.54 -16.05 5.20
N ASN A 15 5.78 -16.44 5.52
CA ASN A 15 6.98 -15.83 4.94
C ASN A 15 7.29 -16.43 3.55
N THR A 16 6.37 -16.23 2.61
CA THR A 16 6.51 -16.63 1.20
C THR A 16 6.25 -15.42 0.32
N ALA A 17 6.83 -15.43 -0.89
CA ALA A 17 6.65 -14.33 -1.84
C ALA A 17 5.16 -14.08 -2.13
N ASP A 18 4.40 -15.14 -2.42
CA ASP A 18 2.98 -15.06 -2.74
C ASP A 18 2.18 -14.42 -1.61
N ALA A 19 2.32 -14.91 -0.37
CA ALA A 19 1.56 -14.39 0.79
C ALA A 19 1.90 -12.93 1.11
N ILE A 20 3.15 -12.52 0.91
CA ILE A 20 3.57 -11.12 1.10
C ILE A 20 2.98 -10.23 0.01
N THR A 21 3.04 -10.66 -1.25
CA THR A 21 2.48 -9.89 -2.38
C THR A 21 0.97 -9.77 -2.31
N GLU A 22 0.27 -10.83 -1.91
CA GLU A 22 -1.18 -10.84 -1.72
C GLU A 22 -1.60 -9.86 -0.61
N ALA A 23 -1.01 -9.98 0.59
CA ALA A 23 -1.33 -9.08 1.69
C ALA A 23 -0.99 -7.61 1.39
N THR A 24 0.08 -7.36 0.61
CA THR A 24 0.46 -6.01 0.19
C THR A 24 -0.49 -5.43 -0.85
N ASP A 25 -0.95 -6.24 -1.82
CA ASP A 25 -1.94 -5.83 -2.83
C ASP A 25 -3.28 -5.46 -2.18
N GLU A 26 -3.77 -6.28 -1.24
CA GLU A 26 -4.98 -5.98 -0.47
C GLU A 26 -4.86 -4.64 0.28
N LEU A 27 -3.76 -4.42 0.99
CA LEU A 27 -3.50 -3.17 1.70
C LEU A 27 -3.50 -1.96 0.76
N LEU A 28 -2.82 -2.06 -0.39
CA LEU A 28 -2.74 -0.95 -1.36
C LEU A 28 -4.11 -0.63 -1.97
N ARG A 29 -4.91 -1.66 -2.31
CA ARG A 29 -6.28 -1.45 -2.80
C ARG A 29 -7.16 -0.75 -1.77
N ASP A 30 -7.05 -1.13 -0.50
CA ASP A 30 -7.79 -0.49 0.58
C ASP A 30 -7.37 0.97 0.78
N LEU A 31 -6.06 1.26 0.72
CA LEU A 31 -5.56 2.64 0.80
C LEU A 31 -6.03 3.50 -0.38
N VAL A 32 -6.02 2.97 -1.60
CA VAL A 32 -6.54 3.65 -2.80
C VAL A 32 -8.02 3.94 -2.63
N LYS A 33 -8.82 2.94 -2.23
CA LYS A 33 -10.27 3.08 -2.04
C LYS A 33 -10.63 4.05 -0.92
N ALA A 34 -9.94 4.00 0.22
CA ALA A 34 -10.23 4.83 1.38
C ALA A 34 -9.89 6.31 1.16
N ASN A 35 -8.93 6.61 0.27
CA ASN A 35 -8.45 7.97 0.02
C ASN A 35 -8.78 8.48 -1.39
N ALA A 36 -9.43 7.68 -2.23
CA ALA A 36 -9.72 7.96 -3.64
C ALA A 36 -8.47 8.42 -4.42
N LEU A 37 -7.38 7.65 -4.29
CA LEU A 37 -6.10 7.98 -4.89
C LEU A 37 -6.13 7.81 -6.42
N ASP A 38 -5.53 8.76 -7.12
CA ASP A 38 -5.14 8.61 -8.52
C ASP A 38 -3.66 8.21 -8.59
N GLU A 39 -3.36 7.13 -9.32
CA GLU A 39 -2.01 6.62 -9.53
C GLU A 39 -1.07 7.68 -10.13
N ALA A 40 -1.61 8.56 -10.99
CA ALA A 40 -0.83 9.65 -11.60
C ALA A 40 -0.40 10.74 -10.61
N GLU A 41 -1.04 10.82 -9.44
CA GLU A 41 -0.73 11.80 -8.39
C GLU A 41 0.21 11.25 -7.29
N ILE A 42 0.58 9.97 -7.37
CA ILE A 42 1.46 9.34 -6.38
C ILE A 42 2.92 9.76 -6.63
N CYS A 43 3.50 10.48 -5.66
CA CYS A 43 4.89 10.92 -5.75
C CYS A 43 5.89 9.76 -5.55
N PHE A 44 5.71 8.96 -4.48
CA PHE A 44 6.50 7.76 -4.21
C PHE A 44 5.80 6.88 -3.16
N ALA A 45 6.23 5.62 -3.06
CA ALA A 45 5.89 4.71 -1.98
C ALA A 45 7.17 4.13 -1.37
N PHE A 46 7.18 3.92 -0.05
CA PHE A 46 8.29 3.29 0.66
C PHE A 46 7.75 2.16 1.54
N PHE A 47 8.39 1.01 1.46
CA PHE A 47 7.95 -0.22 2.12
C PHE A 47 8.99 -0.68 3.14
N THR A 48 8.50 -1.21 4.25
CA THR A 48 9.29 -1.86 5.31
C THR A 48 8.63 -3.17 5.69
N THR A 49 9.42 -4.18 6.01
CA THR A 49 8.97 -5.50 6.47
C THR A 49 9.48 -5.76 7.88
#